data_AF-A0A371S391-F1
#
_entry.id   AF-A0A371S391-F1
#
_cell.length_a   1.000
_cell.length_b   1.000
_cell.length_c   1.000
_cell.angle_alpha   90.00
_cell.angle_beta   90.00
_cell.angle_gamma   90.00
#
_symmetry.space_group_name_H-M   'P 1'
#
loop_
_entity.id
_entity.type
_entity.pdbx_description
1 polymer ?
#
loop_
_entity_poly.entity_id
_entity_poly.type
_entity_poly.pdbx_seq_one_letter_code
_entity_poly.pdbx_strand_id
1 'polypeptide(L)'
;MVIIMIIEIDGYFQQVLLTGKKCSKQQLEQMYLKAKELNFEQRDFSDVFCKIYNFEQIPYSEAIKVDFVIDTDTDRIYSPTY
;
A
#
# COMPACT_ATOMS: atom_id res chain seq x y z
N MET A 1 -21.16 0.98 8.96
CA MET A 1 -20.12 1.63 8.12
C MET A 1 -18.81 0.94 8.39
N VAL A 2 -18.16 0.39 7.35
CA VAL A 2 -16.77 -0.07 7.45
C VAL A 2 -15.90 1.17 7.28
N ILE A 3 -15.01 1.45 8.22
CA ILE A 3 -14.02 2.52 8.07
C ILE A 3 -12.95 2.00 7.12
N ILE A 4 -12.86 2.62 5.94
CA ILE A 4 -11.86 2.30 4.92
C ILE A 4 -10.61 3.17 5.10
N MET A 5 -9.49 2.66 4.62
CA MET A 5 -8.17 3.32 4.60
C MET A 5 -7.66 3.34 3.17
N ILE A 6 -7.05 4.44 2.76
CA ILE A 6 -6.41 4.59 1.45
C ILE A 6 -4.89 4.58 1.63
N ILE A 7 -4.20 3.78 0.82
CA ILE A 7 -2.74 3.67 0.82
C ILE A 7 -2.23 3.99 -0.58
N GLU A 8 -1.13 4.72 -0.68
CA GLU A 8 -0.34 4.80 -1.91
C GLU A 8 0.79 3.77 -1.86
N ILE A 9 0.94 2.97 -2.91
CA ILE A 9 2.18 2.24 -3.19
C ILE A 9 2.99 3.14 -4.12
N ASP A 10 4.15 3.58 -3.65
CA ASP A 10 5.05 4.48 -4.37
C ASP A 10 6.38 3.77 -4.59
N GLY A 11 6.81 3.70 -5.85
CA GLY A 11 8.10 3.12 -6.20
C GLY A 11 8.36 3.12 -7.70
N TYR A 12 9.59 2.78 -8.07
CA TYR A 12 10.06 2.87 -9.46
C TYR A 12 9.19 2.08 -10.45
N PHE A 13 8.69 0.91 -10.05
CA PHE A 13 7.92 0.02 -10.93
C PHE A 13 6.42 0.28 -10.94
N GLN A 14 5.87 0.90 -9.89
CA GLN A 14 4.43 1.09 -9.76
C GLN A 14 4.12 2.32 -8.90
N GLN A 15 3.09 3.03 -9.31
CA GLN A 15 2.44 4.04 -8.48
C GLN A 15 0.94 3.79 -8.52
N VAL A 16 0.39 3.29 -7.43
CA VAL A 16 -1.03 2.88 -7.37
C VAL A 16 -1.66 3.24 -6.03
N LEU A 17 -2.97 3.45 -6.04
CA LEU A 17 -3.76 3.65 -4.84
C LEU A 17 -4.51 2.38 -4.48
N LEU A 18 -4.48 2.01 -3.21
CA LEU A 18 -5.19 0.88 -2.65
C LEU A 18 -6.24 1.34 -1.63
N THR A 19 -7.35 0.64 -1.55
CA THR A 19 -8.35 0.79 -0.48
C THR A 19 -8.61 -0.52 0.22
N GLY A 20 -8.86 -0.48 1.52
CA GLY A 20 -9.13 -1.68 2.29
C GLY A 20 -9.51 -1.41 3.74
N LYS A 21 -9.55 -2.49 4.52
CA LYS A 21 -9.86 -2.41 5.95
C LYS A 21 -8.77 -1.61 6.67
N LYS A 22 -9.18 -0.65 7.50
CA LYS A 22 -8.26 0.11 8.34
C LYS A 22 -7.37 -0.79 9.21
N CYS A 23 -6.07 -0.50 9.22
CA CYS A 23 -5.08 -1.13 10.09
C CYS A 23 -4.15 -0.06 10.69
N SER A 24 -3.38 -0.42 11.71
CA SER A 24 -2.33 0.46 12.24
C SER A 24 -1.10 0.46 11.35
N LYS A 25 -0.26 1.50 11.47
CA LYS A 25 1.04 1.55 10.78
C LYS A 25 1.87 0.29 11.02
N GLN A 26 1.95 -0.19 12.26
CA GLN A 26 2.70 -1.40 12.62
C GLN A 26 2.11 -2.65 11.94
N GLN A 27 0.79 -2.76 11.83
CA GLN A 27 0.16 -3.85 11.08
C GLN A 27 0.53 -3.76 9.60
N LEU A 28 0.51 -2.56 9.03
CA LEU A 28 0.87 -2.34 7.64
C LEU A 28 2.34 -2.69 7.35
N GLU A 29 3.27 -2.37 8.25
CA GLU A 29 4.67 -2.79 8.19
C GLU A 29 4.83 -4.31 8.18
N GLN A 30 4.09 -5.01 9.03
CA GLN A 30 4.12 -6.48 9.04
C GLN A 30 3.52 -7.08 7.75
N MET A 31 2.48 -6.45 7.22
CA MET A 31 1.85 -6.87 5.96
C MET A 31 2.82 -6.68 4.79
N TYR A 32 3.51 -5.53 4.74
CA TYR A 32 4.52 -5.19 3.75
C TYR A 32 5.67 -6.19 3.73
N LEU A 33 6.30 -6.45 4.89
CA LEU A 33 7.44 -7.37 4.98
C LEU A 33 7.09 -8.77 4.46
N LYS A 34 5.93 -9.30 4.86
CA LYS A 34 5.44 -10.60 4.39
C LYS A 34 5.14 -10.63 2.89
N ALA A 35 4.53 -9.57 2.36
CA ALA A 35 4.26 -9.49 0.92
C ALA A 35 5.56 -9.36 0.11
N LYS A 36 6.56 -8.64 0.63
CA LYS A 36 7.88 -8.50 0.04
C LYS A 36 8.64 -9.83 0.01
N GLU A 37 8.58 -10.63 1.07
CA GLU A 37 9.17 -11.98 1.10
C GLU A 37 8.57 -12.92 0.03
N LEU A 38 7.29 -12.74 -0.30
CA LEU A 38 6.58 -13.55 -1.28
C LEU A 38 6.74 -13.06 -2.72
N ASN A 39 7.13 -11.80 -2.92
CA ASN A 39 7.25 -11.19 -4.24
C ASN A 39 8.68 -10.71 -4.54
N PHE A 40 9.44 -11.56 -5.21
CA PHE A 40 10.85 -11.31 -5.54
C PHE A 40 11.07 -10.16 -6.54
N GLU A 41 10.12 -9.89 -7.45
CA GLU A 41 10.36 -8.99 -8.59
C GLU A 41 9.81 -7.57 -8.42
N GLN A 42 9.18 -7.22 -7.29
CA GLN A 42 8.58 -5.91 -6.95
C GLN A 42 7.48 -5.39 -7.91
N ARG A 43 7.54 -5.68 -9.21
CA ARG A 43 6.62 -5.23 -10.27
C ARG A 43 5.17 -5.57 -9.98
N ASP A 44 4.93 -6.74 -9.41
CA ASP A 44 3.57 -7.22 -9.12
C ASP A 44 3.19 -7.07 -7.63
N PHE A 45 3.90 -6.20 -6.89
CA PHE A 45 3.74 -6.11 -5.43
C PHE A 45 2.33 -5.69 -5.02
N SER A 46 1.76 -4.67 -5.68
CA SER A 46 0.40 -4.23 -5.38
C SER A 46 -0.63 -5.33 -5.57
N ASP A 47 -0.53 -6.13 -6.63
CA ASP A 47 -1.43 -7.25 -6.90
C ASP A 47 -1.31 -8.37 -5.85
N VAL A 48 -0.07 -8.74 -5.51
CA VAL A 48 0.20 -9.74 -4.45
C VAL A 48 -0.34 -9.25 -3.11
N PHE A 49 -0.06 -7.98 -2.77
CA PHE A 49 -0.52 -7.37 -1.53
C PHE A 49 -2.05 -7.35 -1.44
N CYS A 50 -2.72 -6.93 -2.52
CA CYS A 50 -4.18 -6.91 -2.62
C CYS A 50 -4.78 -8.30 -2.42
N LYS A 51 -4.23 -9.31 -3.10
CA LYS A 51 -4.72 -10.70 -3.04
C LYS A 51 -4.59 -11.32 -1.66
N ILE A 52 -3.49 -11.05 -0.94
CA ILE A 52 -3.25 -11.65 0.38
C ILE A 52 -4.08 -10.96 1.47
N TYR A 53 -4.27 -9.65 1.37
CA TYR A 53 -4.84 -8.85 2.45
C TYR A 53 -6.23 -8.27 2.16
N ASN A 54 -6.84 -8.63 1.02
CA ASN A 54 -8.14 -8.14 0.57
C ASN A 54 -8.19 -6.61 0.49
N PHE A 55 -7.13 -6.02 -0.07
CA PHE A 55 -7.15 -4.65 -0.56
C PHE A 55 -7.58 -4.65 -2.03
N GLU A 56 -8.05 -3.51 -2.50
CA GLU A 56 -8.46 -3.30 -3.88
C GLU A 56 -7.71 -2.10 -4.46
N GLN A 57 -7.27 -2.21 -5.72
CA GLN A 57 -6.73 -1.07 -6.44
C GLN A 57 -7.84 -0.10 -6.85
N ILE A 58 -7.61 1.19 -6.70
CA ILE A 58 -8.51 2.27 -7.15
C ILE A 58 -7.79 3.17 -8.16
N PRO A 59 -8.53 3.93 -9.00
CA PRO A 59 -7.91 4.86 -9.94
C PRO A 59 -6.98 5.85 -9.24
N TYR A 60 -5.76 5.97 -9.75
CA TYR A 60 -4.78 6.91 -9.22
C TYR A 60 -5.22 8.37 -9.44
N SER A 61 -5.01 9.21 -8.45
CA SER A 61 -5.23 10.65 -8.52
C SER A 61 -4.48 11.36 -7.41
N GLU A 62 -3.60 12.31 -7.76
CA GLU A 62 -2.84 13.15 -6.82
C GLU A 62 -3.74 14.00 -5.91
N ALA A 63 -5.00 14.24 -6.31
CA ALA A 63 -5.97 14.95 -5.48
C ALA A 63 -6.48 14.13 -4.28
N ILE A 64 -6.22 12.81 -4.24
CA ILE A 64 -6.66 11.93 -3.16
C ILE A 64 -5.63 11.98 -2.03
N LYS A 65 -6.07 12.34 -0.83
CA LYS A 65 -5.26 12.22 0.38
C LYS A 65 -5.28 10.77 0.87
N VAL A 66 -4.11 10.22 1.14
CA VAL A 66 -3.92 8.86 1.63
C VAL A 66 -3.58 8.85 3.11
N ASP A 67 -3.92 7.76 3.79
CA ASP A 67 -3.60 7.56 5.20
C ASP A 67 -2.12 7.19 5.39
N PHE A 68 -1.59 6.40 4.45
CA PHE A 68 -0.20 5.94 4.42
C PHE A 68 0.35 5.88 3.00
N VAL A 69 1.66 6.07 2.88
CA VAL A 69 2.46 5.73 1.71
C VAL A 69 3.33 4.52 2.08
N ILE A 70 3.37 3.53 1.20
CA ILE A 70 4.36 2.45 1.19
C ILE A 70 5.34 2.75 0.07
N ASP A 71 6.50 3.26 0.44
CA ASP A 71 7.61 3.52 -0.46
C ASP A 71 8.42 2.21 -0.63
N THR A 72 8.26 1.56 -1.78
CA THR A 72 8.92 0.28 -2.08
C THR A 72 10.39 0.44 -2.47
N ASP A 73 10.82 1.65 -2.83
CA ASP A 73 12.21 1.94 -3.16
C ASP A 73 13.06 2.11 -1.89
N THR A 74 12.48 2.67 -0.83
CA THR A 74 13.17 2.93 0.45
C THR A 74 12.72 2.04 1.62
N ASP A 75 11.77 1.13 1.39
CA ASP A 75 11.14 0.28 2.42
C ASP A 75 10.46 1.08 3.55
N ARG A 76 10.05 2.31 3.27
CA ARG A 76 9.45 3.20 4.28
C ARG A 76 7.94 3.18 4.21
N ILE A 77 7.32 3.13 5.39
CA ILE A 77 5.88 3.31 5.53
C ILE A 77 5.64 4.53 6.41
N TYR A 78 4.87 5.49 5.92
CA TYR A 78 4.67 6.75 6.62
C TYR A 78 3.32 7.38 6.29
N SER A 79 2.82 8.24 7.18
CA SER A 79 1.67 9.09 6.89
C SER A 79 2.17 10.38 6.25
N PRO A 80 1.69 10.76 5.05
CA PRO A 80 2.11 11.99 4.40
C PRO A 80 1.58 13.22 5.13
N THR A 81 2.25 14.35 4.94
CA THR A 81 1.79 15.68 5.42
C THR A 81 1.47 16.52 4.19
N TYR A 82 0.34 17.23 4.20
CA TYR A 82 -0.18 18.03 3.09
C TYR A 82 -0.25 19.51 3.43
#